data_AF-A0A3A4R6I2-F1
#
_entry.id   AF-A0A3A4R6I2-F1
#
_cell.length_a   1.000
_cell.length_b   1.000
_cell.length_c   1.000
_cell.angle_alpha   90.00
_cell.angle_beta   90.00
_cell.angle_gamma   90.00
#
_symmetry.space_group_name_H-M   'P 1'
#
loop_
_entity.id
_entity.type
_entity.pdbx_description
1 polymer ?
#
loop_
_entity_poly.entity_id
_entity_poly.type
_entity_poly.pdbx_seq_one_letter_code
_entity_poly.pdbx_strand_id
1 'polypeptide(L)' 'MQKILEKILGRIVLPLVGVLVEEAVKLILESLSDEKLSHKDRVYYVVEGLTSKITDLQKQL' A
#
# COMPACT_ATOMS: atom_id res chain seq x y z
N MET A 1 21.06 -2.45 21.23
CA MET A 1 19.83 -3.00 20.59
C MET A 1 18.94 -1.90 20.01
N GLN A 2 18.61 -0.85 20.77
CA GLN A 2 17.74 0.27 20.35
C GLN A 2 18.18 0.96 19.03
N LYS A 3 19.49 1.27 18.89
CA LYS A 3 20.06 1.90 17.68
C LYS A 3 19.98 1.07 16.39
N ILE A 4 19.82 -0.25 16.49
CA ILE A 4 19.68 -1.14 15.32
C ILE A 4 18.22 -1.14 14.86
N LEU A 5 17.29 -1.20 15.81
CA LEU A 5 15.86 -1.14 15.55
C LEU A 5 15.47 0.20 14.89
N GLU A 6 16.01 1.31 15.39
CA GLU A 6 15.81 2.66 14.80
C GLU A 6 16.35 2.75 13.36
N LYS A 7 17.52 2.13 13.09
CA LYS A 7 18.09 2.08 11.74
C LYS A 7 17.25 1.24 10.77
N ILE A 8 16.69 0.11 11.23
CA ILE A 8 15.80 -0.74 10.43
C ILE A 8 14.48 -0.03 10.15
N LEU A 9 13.86 0.56 11.18
CA LEU A 9 12.62 1.33 11.04
C LEU A 9 12.80 2.53 10.10
N GLY A 10 13.87 3.30 10.25
CA GLY A 10 14.11 4.50 9.43
C GLY A 10 14.53 4.21 7.99
N ARG A 11 15.30 3.13 7.74
CA ARG A 11 15.84 2.84 6.39
C ARG A 11 15.01 1.86 5.57
N ILE A 12 14.25 0.98 6.21
CA ILE A 12 13.52 -0.11 5.53
C ILE A 12 12.02 0.11 5.65
N VAL A 13 11.52 0.38 6.86
CA VAL A 13 10.07 0.50 7.08
C VAL A 13 9.50 1.80 6.52
N LEU A 14 10.18 2.95 6.72
CA LEU A 14 9.69 4.24 6.24
C LEU A 14 9.50 4.30 4.70
N PRO A 15 10.48 3.84 3.88
CA PRO A 15 10.30 3.80 2.43
C PRO A 15 9.19 2.83 1.99
N LEU A 16 9.06 1.68 2.69
CA LEU A 16 8.02 0.71 2.39
C LEU A 16 6.61 1.30 2.62
N VAL A 17 6.45 2.06 3.71
CA VAL A 17 5.19 2.77 4.00
C VAL A 17 4.90 3.81 2.91
N GLY A 18 5.90 4.56 2.46
CA GLY A 18 5.75 5.52 1.36
C GLY A 18 5.21 4.86 0.08
N VAL A 19 5.82 3.74 -0.34
CA VAL A 19 5.39 2.98 -1.53
C VAL A 19 3.95 2.49 -1.40
N LEU A 20 3.55 2.00 -0.22
CA LEU A 20 2.19 1.52 0.02
C LEU A 20 1.16 2.66 0.02
N VAL A 21 1.52 3.83 0.55
CA VAL A 21 0.65 5.02 0.53
C VAL A 21 0.45 5.54 -0.89
N GLU A 22 1.52 5.61 -1.70
CA GLU A 22 1.42 6.02 -3.11
C GLU A 22 0.50 5.07 -3.90
N GLU A 23 0.65 3.76 -3.72
CA GLU A 23 -0.22 2.78 -4.38
C GLU A 23 -1.68 2.89 -3.90
N ALA A 24 -1.90 3.10 -2.60
CA ALA A 24 -3.24 3.29 -2.05
C ALA A 24 -3.95 4.50 -2.68
N VAL A 25 -3.26 5.64 -2.77
CA VAL A 25 -3.80 6.86 -3.39
C VAL A 25 -4.13 6.62 -4.86
N LYS A 26 -3.24 5.96 -5.60
CA LYS A 26 -3.48 5.61 -7.00
C LYS A 26 -4.74 4.75 -7.17
N LEU A 27 -4.86 3.66 -6.41
CA LEU A 27 -6.03 2.76 -6.48
C LEU A 27 -7.32 3.49 -6.08
N ILE A 28 -7.27 4.40 -5.10
CA ILE A 28 -8.42 5.22 -4.74
C ILE A 28 -8.83 6.09 -5.93
N LEU A 29 -7.90 6.81 -6.55
CA LEU A 29 -8.20 7.67 -7.70
C LEU A 29 -8.74 6.89 -8.90
N GLU A 30 -8.17 5.72 -9.19
CA GLU A 30 -8.67 4.80 -10.23
C GLU A 30 -10.08 4.33 -9.90
N SER A 31 -10.33 3.91 -8.66
CA SER A 31 -11.66 3.51 -8.22
C SER A 31 -12.67 4.65 -8.33
N LEU A 32 -12.24 5.90 -8.11
CA LEU A 32 -13.05 7.12 -8.23
C LEU A 32 -13.47 7.44 -9.67
N SER A 33 -12.65 7.06 -10.65
CA SER A 33 -12.89 7.32 -12.07
C SER A 33 -14.11 6.59 -12.65
N ASP A 34 -14.53 5.48 -12.03
CA ASP A 34 -15.75 4.77 -12.40
C ASP A 34 -16.93 5.23 -11.53
N GLU A 35 -17.84 6.01 -12.08
CA GLU A 35 -19.01 6.54 -11.36
C GLU A 35 -20.04 5.46 -10.99
N LYS A 36 -19.99 4.27 -11.61
CA LYS A 36 -20.97 3.19 -11.38
C LYS A 36 -20.58 2.27 -10.21
N LEU A 37 -19.32 2.34 -9.78
CA LEU A 37 -18.81 1.54 -8.67
C LEU A 37 -19.43 2.01 -7.34
N SER A 38 -19.97 1.06 -6.57
CA SER A 38 -20.48 1.37 -5.22
C SER A 38 -19.32 1.72 -4.28
N HIS A 39 -19.61 2.45 -3.20
CA HIS A 39 -18.57 2.76 -2.19
C HIS A 39 -17.92 1.49 -1.62
N LYS A 40 -18.72 0.44 -1.39
CA LYS A 40 -18.24 -0.86 -0.90
C LYS A 40 -17.25 -1.48 -1.89
N ASP A 41 -17.58 -1.50 -3.17
CA ASP A 41 -16.73 -2.11 -4.20
C ASP A 41 -15.44 -1.34 -4.41
N ARG A 42 -15.45 0.00 -4.27
CA ARG A 42 -14.23 0.83 -4.28
C ARG A 42 -13.30 0.45 -3.14
N VAL A 43 -13.84 0.23 -1.94
CA VAL A 43 -13.05 -0.23 -0.79
C VAL A 43 -12.44 -1.61 -1.06
N TYR A 44 -13.22 -2.55 -1.59
CA TYR A 44 -12.68 -3.88 -1.96
C TYR A 44 -11.56 -3.77 -3.00
N TYR A 45 -11.78 -3.00 -4.06
CA TYR A 45 -10.78 -2.78 -5.11
C TYR A 45 -9.45 -2.25 -4.55
N VAL A 46 -9.50 -1.22 -3.70
CA VAL A 46 -8.30 -0.65 -3.08
C VAL A 46 -7.61 -1.64 -2.15
N VAL A 47 -8.37 -2.37 -1.32
CA VAL A 47 -7.82 -3.34 -0.37
C VAL A 47 -7.19 -4.53 -1.09
N GLU A 48 -7.84 -5.08 -2.11
CA GLU A 48 -7.31 -6.18 -2.92
C GLU A 48 -6.02 -5.76 -3.65
N GLY A 49 -6.02 -4.58 -4.29
CA GLY A 49 -4.85 -4.05 -4.97
C GLY A 49 -3.66 -3.86 -4.03
N LEU A 50 -3.88 -3.28 -2.85
CA LEU A 50 -2.85 -3.13 -1.82
C LEU A 50 -2.34 -4.48 -1.29
N THR A 51 -3.24 -5.44 -1.08
CA THR A 51 -2.86 -6.78 -0.61
C THR A 51 -1.99 -7.50 -1.64
N SER A 52 -2.32 -7.37 -2.93
CA SER A 52 -1.48 -7.88 -4.02
C SER A 52 -0.11 -7.23 -4.00
N LYS A 53 -0.04 -5.90 -3.89
CA LYS A 53 1.23 -5.16 -3.84
C LYS A 53 2.12 -5.58 -2.68
N ILE A 54 1.54 -5.74 -1.48
CA ILE A 54 2.25 -6.20 -0.28
C ILE A 54 2.80 -7.62 -0.50
N THR A 55 1.99 -8.50 -1.08
CA THR A 55 2.39 -9.89 -1.37
C THR A 55 3.56 -9.93 -2.35
N ASP A 56 3.55 -9.07 -3.37
CA ASP A 56 4.65 -8.99 -4.35
C ASP A 56 5.93 -8.43 -3.73
N LEU A 57 5.83 -7.41 -2.87
CA LEU A 57 6.98 -6.88 -2.13
C LEU A 57 7.57 -7.93 -1.17
N GLN A 58 6.72 -8.73 -0.52
CA GLN A 58 7.17 -9.83 0.35
C GLN A 58 7.94 -10.91 -0.41
N LYS A 59 7.60 -11.20 -1.68
CA LYS A 59 8.32 -12.17 -2.52
C LYS A 59 9.69 -11.67 -3.00
N GLN A 60 9.90 -10.35 -3.01
CA GLN A 60 11.15 -9.73 -3.48
C GLN A 60 12.18 -9.57 -2.35
N LEU A 61 11.77 -9.77 -1.09
CA LEU A 61 12.64 -9.78 0.10
C LEU A 61 13.18 -11.19 0.37
#